data_AF-A0A8J8VV52-F1
#
_entry.id   AF-A0A8J8VV52-F1
#
_cell.length_a   1.000
_cell.length_b   1.000
_cell.length_c   1.000
_cell.angle_alpha   90.00
_cell.angle_beta   90.00
_cell.angle_gamma   90.00
#
_symmetry.space_group_name_H-M   'P 1'
#
loop_
_entity.id
_entity.type
_entity.pdbx_description
1 polymer ?
#
loop_
_entity_poly.entity_id
_entity_poly.type
_entity_poly.pdbx_seq_one_letter_code
_entity_poly.pdbx_strand_id
1 'polypeptide(L)' 'MVSKAITVGVGIPMIVVGALMALLWAPMEGDFQNQIELVGSTIGILGIVFFISGLFYSKEPVMH' A
#
# COMPACT_ATOMS: atom_id res chain seq x y z
N MET A 1 3.96 -9.10 -17.50
CA MET A 1 4.94 -8.00 -17.36
C MET A 1 4.71 -7.36 -16.01
N VAL A 2 5.74 -6.94 -15.27
CA VAL A 2 5.52 -6.26 -13.98
C VAL A 2 5.38 -4.76 -14.23
N SER A 3 4.29 -4.15 -13.75
CA SER A 3 4.10 -2.71 -13.80
C SER A 3 4.94 -2.03 -12.73
N LYS A 4 6.12 -1.54 -13.10
CA LYS A 4 6.98 -0.75 -12.18
C LYS A 4 6.23 0.44 -11.57
N ALA A 5 5.37 1.10 -12.33
CA ALA A 5 4.59 2.24 -11.84
C ALA A 5 3.64 1.86 -10.70
N ILE A 6 2.95 0.73 -10.82
CA ILE A 6 2.02 0.28 -9.78
C ILE A 6 2.79 -0.37 -8.63
N THR A 7 3.70 -1.31 -8.92
CA THR A 7 4.41 -2.08 -7.90
C THR A 7 5.36 -1.20 -7.08
N VAL A 8 6.25 -0.44 -7.73
CA VAL A 8 7.27 0.38 -7.05
C VAL A 8 6.77 1.79 -6.76
N GLY A 9 5.96 2.35 -7.65
CA GLY A 9 5.46 3.72 -7.49
C GLY A 9 4.31 3.87 -6.49
N VAL A 10 3.50 2.83 -6.27
CA VAL A 10 2.29 2.91 -5.42
C VAL A 10 2.27 1.82 -4.36
N GLY A 11 2.31 0.54 -4.76
CA GLY A 11 2.14 -0.60 -3.86
C GLY A 11 3.14 -0.64 -2.72
N ILE A 12 4.45 -0.64 -3.02
CA ILE A 12 5.51 -0.66 -2.00
C ILE A 12 5.40 0.54 -1.04
N PRO A 13 5.33 1.80 -1.52
CA PRO A 13 5.17 2.96 -0.63
C PRO A 13 3.95 2.86 0.29
N MET A 14 2.80 2.43 -0.23
CA MET A 14 1.58 2.27 0.58
C MET A 14 1.73 1.20 1.67
N ILE A 15 2.35 0.05 1.35
CA ILE A 15 2.64 -0.99 2.34
C ILE A 15 3.52 -0.43 3.46
N VAL A 16 4.60 0.27 3.10
CA VAL A 16 5.55 0.83 4.06
C VAL A 16 4.87 1.88 4.94
N VAL A 17 4.16 2.84 4.35
CA VAL A 17 3.47 3.90 5.11
C VAL A 17 2.41 3.29 6.03
N GLY A 18 1.59 2.37 5.52
CA GLY A 18 0.56 1.71 6.32
C GLY A 18 1.14 0.93 7.51
N ALA A 19 2.22 0.18 7.28
CA ALA A 19 2.91 -0.55 8.35
C ALA A 19 3.53 0.37 9.40
N LEU A 20 4.19 1.47 8.98
CA LEU A 20 4.77 2.45 9.91
C LEU A 20 3.68 3.14 10.75
N MET A 21 2.54 3.48 10.14
CA MET A 21 1.41 4.06 10.86
C MET A 21 0.83 3.08 11.90
N ALA A 22 0.57 1.84 11.50
CA ALA A 22 -0.04 0.86 12.40
C ALA A 22 0.91 0.40 13.53
N LEU A 23 2.20 0.21 13.23
CA LEU A 23 3.16 -0.40 14.17
C LEU A 23 3.90 0.62 15.03
N LEU A 24 4.22 1.80 14.49
CA LEU A 24 5.00 2.81 15.22
C LEU A 24 4.13 3.98 15.67
N TRP A 25 3.28 4.50 14.80
CA TRP A 25 2.51 5.70 15.11
C TRP A 25 1.31 5.41 16.02
N ALA A 26 0.53 4.35 15.77
CA ALA A 26 -0.64 4.04 16.58
C ALA A 26 -0.30 3.89 18.09
N PRO A 27 0.77 3.17 18.50
CA PRO A 27 1.14 3.08 19.91
C PRO A 27 1.66 4.39 20.53
N MET A 28 2.09 5.36 19.71
CA MET A 28 2.52 6.67 20.18
C MET A 28 1.35 7.62 20.44
N GLU A 29 0.16 7.31 19.93
CA GLU A 29 -1.01 8.16 20.11
C GLU A 29 -2.05 7.52 21.02
N GLY A 30 -2.19 8.03 22.24
CA GLY A 30 -3.07 7.43 23.27
C GLY A 30 -4.54 7.49 22.90
N ASP A 31 -5.06 8.69 22.62
CA ASP A 31 -6.50 8.88 22.39
C ASP A 31 -6.96 8.37 21.02
N PHE A 32 -6.06 8.36 20.03
CA PHE A 32 -6.36 8.00 18.64
C PHE A 32 -5.76 6.66 18.19
N GLN A 33 -5.15 5.88 19.10
CA GLN A 33 -4.46 4.62 18.80
C GLN A 33 -5.26 3.74 17.82
N ASN A 34 -6.48 3.37 18.21
CA ASN A 34 -7.33 2.45 17.43
C ASN A 34 -7.66 3.02 16.05
N GLN A 35 -7.81 4.33 15.93
CA GLN A 35 -8.15 4.98 14.67
C GLN A 35 -6.94 5.02 13.73
N ILE A 36 -5.75 5.31 14.26
CA ILE A 36 -4.50 5.30 13.50
C ILE A 36 -4.13 3.87 13.08
N GLU A 37 -4.35 2.87 13.95
CA GLU A 37 -4.13 1.46 13.63
C GLU A 37 -5.05 1.00 12.50
N LEU A 38 -6.34 1.36 12.56
CA LEU A 38 -7.31 1.06 11.51
C LEU A 38 -6.93 1.72 10.17
N VAL A 39 -6.57 3.00 10.18
CA VAL A 39 -6.19 3.72 8.96
C VAL A 39 -4.89 3.16 8.39
N GLY A 40 -3.87 2.96 9.23
CA GLY A 40 -2.57 2.42 8.82
C GLY A 40 -2.67 1.01 8.24
N SER A 41 -3.41 0.12 8.90
CA SER A 41 -3.64 -1.24 8.40
C SER A 41 -4.43 -1.25 7.09
N THR A 42 -5.44 -0.39 6.95
CA THR A 42 -6.20 -0.24 5.70
C THR A 42 -5.30 0.22 4.55
N ILE A 43 -4.46 1.23 4.78
CA ILE A 43 -3.48 1.71 3.78
C ILE A 43 -2.52 0.58 3.39
N GLY A 44 -2.02 -0.18 4.37
CA GLY A 44 -1.11 -1.30 4.14
C GLY A 44 -1.75 -2.40 3.29
N ILE A 45 -2.98 -2.78 3.60
CA ILE A 45 -3.75 -3.80 2.85
C ILE A 45 -4.01 -3.32 1.41
N LEU A 46 -4.43 -2.06 1.22
CA LEU A 46 -4.58 -1.49 -0.12
C LEU A 46 -3.26 -1.50 -0.90
N GLY A 47 -2.14 -1.23 -0.22
CA GLY A 47 -0.80 -1.36 -0.79
C GLY A 47 -0.49 -2.77 -1.28
N ILE A 48 -0.86 -3.81 -0.53
CA ILE A 48 -0.74 -5.22 -0.95
C ILE A 48 -1.58 -5.49 -2.20
N VAL A 49 -2.83 -5.01 -2.23
CA VAL A 49 -3.73 -5.17 -3.39
C VAL A 49 -3.09 -4.55 -4.63
N PHE A 50 -2.64 -3.29 -4.55
CA PHE A 50 -1.96 -2.63 -5.67
C PHE A 50 -0.66 -3.33 -6.06
N PHE A 51 0.13 -3.79 -5.09
CA PHE A 51 1.36 -4.52 -5.36
C PHE A 51 1.10 -5.78 -6.19
N ILE A 52 0.13 -6.61 -5.77
CA ILE A 52 -0.30 -7.82 -6.49
C ILE A 52 -0.84 -7.45 -7.87
N SER A 53 -1.73 -6.46 -7.97
CA SER A 53 -2.25 -5.99 -9.26
C SER A 53 -1.13 -5.54 -10.20
N GLY A 54 -0.10 -4.87 -9.68
CA GLY A 54 1.06 -4.44 -10.45
C GLY A 54 1.93 -5.59 -10.95
N LEU A 55 2.06 -6.68 -10.18
CA LEU A 55 2.80 -7.88 -10.60
C LEU A 55 2.11 -8.58 -11.78
N PHE A 56 0.78 -8.64 -11.75
CA PHE A 56 -0.05 -9.29 -12.78
C PHE A 56 -0.54 -8.34 -13.87
N TYR A 57 -0.10 -7.08 -13.85
CA TYR A 57 -0.54 -6.09 -14.83
C TYR A 57 0.03 -6.40 -16.22
N SER A 58 -0.82 -6.90 -17.11
CA SER A 58 -0.50 -6.99 -18.54
C SER A 58 -0.96 -5.72 -19.24
N LYS A 59 -0.03 -5.01 -19.87
CA LYS A 59 -0.37 -3.97 -20.84
C LYS A 59 -0.96 -4.66 -22.06
N GLU A 60 -2.16 -4.27 -22.46
CA GLU A 60 -2.63 -4.56 -23.81
C GLU A 60 -1.66 -3.87 -24.80
N PRO A 61 -1.20 -4.57 -25.85
CA PRO A 61 -0.33 -3.96 -26.83
C PRO A 61 -1.09 -2.80 -27.49
N VAL A 62 -0.50 -1.60 -27.44
CA VAL A 62 -1.02 -0.45 -28.18
C VAL A 62 -0.80 -0.73 -29.66
N MET A 63 -1.84 -1.21 -30.34
CA MET A 63 -1.83 -1.41 -31.79
C MET A 63 -1.95 -0.02 -32.43
N HIS A 64 -0.83 0.54 -32.87
CA HIS A 64 -0.77 1.73 -33.73
C HIS A 64 -0.83 1.33 -35.21
#